data_AF-A0A8J7P8A5-F1
#
_entry.id   AF-A0A8J7P8A5-F1
#
_cell.length_a   1.000
_cell.length_b   1.000
_cell.length_c   1.000
_cell.angle_alpha   90.00
_cell.angle_beta   90.00
_cell.angle_gamma   90.00
#
_symmetry.space_group_name_H-M   'P 1'
#
loop_
_entity.id
_entity.type
_entity.pdbx_description
1 polymer ?
#
loop_
_entity_poly.entity_id
_entity_poly.type
_entity_poly.pdbx_seq_one_letter_code
_entity_poly.pdbx_strand_id
1 'polypeptide(L)' 'MLAAFKNFIARLTGKKPQGPTAQEDELCCQGVVHIAYRGISDERLYLSYSRSWSEVRYFRSSNLRVFCAGCRRRLL' A
#
# COMPACT_ATOMS: atom_id res chain seq x y z
N MET A 1 45.16 -3.76 23.42
CA MET A 1 43.98 -4.63 23.68
C MET A 1 42.73 -3.78 23.90
N LEU A 2 42.16 -3.10 22.88
CA LEU A 2 40.87 -2.38 23.01
C LEU A 2 40.31 -1.82 21.68
N ALA A 3 40.52 -2.51 20.55
CA ALA A 3 40.10 -2.02 19.23
C ALA A 3 39.20 -2.99 18.45
N ALA A 4 38.42 -3.84 19.13
CA ALA A 4 37.67 -4.92 18.48
C ALA A 4 36.14 -4.89 18.68
N PHE A 5 35.56 -3.80 19.20
CA PHE A 5 34.11 -3.77 19.56
C PHE A 5 33.24 -2.78 18.75
N LYS A 6 33.80 -2.06 17.77
CA LYS A 6 33.01 -1.07 16.99
C LYS A 6 32.27 -1.62 15.77
N ASN A 7 32.56 -2.84 15.32
CA ASN A 7 32.07 -3.33 14.00
C ASN A 7 30.86 -4.28 14.06
N PHE A 8 30.25 -4.52 15.22
CA PHE A 8 29.14 -5.49 15.34
C PHE A 8 27.73 -4.87 15.26
N ILE A 9 27.57 -3.56 15.47
CA ILE A 9 26.25 -2.91 15.57
C ILE A 9 25.69 -2.48 14.20
N ALA A 10 26.52 -2.42 13.14
CA ALA A 10 26.10 -1.96 11.82
C ALA A 10 25.27 -2.98 10.99
N ARG A 11 24.85 -4.12 11.57
CA ARG A 11 24.20 -5.22 10.84
C ARG A 11 22.69 -5.37 11.04
N LEU A 12 22.02 -4.52 11.84
CA LEU A 12 20.60 -4.70 12.18
C LEU A 12 19.63 -3.63 11.66
N THR A 13 20.09 -2.67 10.87
CA THR A 13 19.22 -1.60 10.33
C THR A 13 19.39 -1.48 8.83
N GLY A 14 18.42 -2.01 8.08
CA GLY A 14 18.40 -1.83 6.64
C GLY A 14 17.44 -2.72 5.86
N LYS A 15 16.27 -3.08 6.41
CA LYS A 15 15.15 -3.46 5.54
C LYS A 15 14.75 -2.18 4.79
N LYS A 16 15.35 -1.94 3.62
CA LYS A 16 14.79 -1.01 2.64
C LYS A 16 13.34 -1.43 2.43
N PRO A 17 12.35 -0.53 2.61
CA PRO A 17 11.04 -0.82 2.04
C PRO A 17 11.29 -1.02 0.55
N GLN A 18 10.93 -2.20 0.06
CA GLN A 18 10.83 -2.43 -1.37
C GLN A 18 9.94 -1.31 -1.90
N GLY A 19 10.54 -0.36 -2.62
CA GLY A 19 9.81 0.71 -3.26
C GLY A 19 8.73 0.10 -4.16
N PRO A 20 7.58 0.75 -4.31
CA PRO A 20 6.53 0.27 -5.19
C PRO A 20 7.15 -0.02 -6.55
N THR A 21 6.87 -1.21 -7.07
CA THR A 21 7.29 -1.62 -8.40
C THR A 21 6.76 -0.60 -9.40
N ALA A 22 7.62 -0.05 -10.27
CA ALA A 22 7.35 1.04 -11.21
C ALA A 22 6.14 0.85 -12.16
N GLN A 23 5.45 -0.29 -12.09
CA GLN A 23 4.19 -0.56 -12.78
C GLN A 23 2.96 -0.03 -12.01
N GLU A 24 3.08 0.22 -10.71
CA GLU A 24 1.95 0.67 -9.87
C GLU A 24 1.67 2.17 -9.99
N ASP A 25 2.67 2.96 -10.39
CA ASP A 25 2.57 4.43 -10.51
C ASP A 25 1.77 4.89 -11.74
N GLU A 26 1.56 4.02 -12.75
CA GLU A 26 0.74 4.35 -13.92
C GLU A 26 -0.77 4.20 -13.68
N LEU A 27 -1.17 3.50 -12.62
CA LEU A 27 -2.59 3.20 -12.37
C LEU A 27 -3.35 4.41 -11.82
N CYS A 28 -2.69 5.35 -11.15
CA CYS A 28 -3.34 6.56 -10.65
C CYS A 28 -2.41 7.76 -10.70
N CYS A 29 -2.91 8.89 -11.20
CA CYS A 29 -2.18 10.13 -11.44
C CYS A 29 -1.38 10.68 -10.25
N GLN A 30 -1.72 10.24 -9.02
CA GLN A 30 -1.16 10.72 -7.77
C GLN A 30 -0.70 9.58 -6.84
N GLY A 31 -0.76 8.31 -7.27
CA GLY A 31 -0.44 7.14 -6.43
C GLY A 31 -1.38 6.88 -5.25
N VAL A 32 -2.43 7.69 -5.10
CA VAL A 32 -3.41 7.63 -4.00
C VAL A 32 -4.77 7.17 -4.52
N VAL A 33 -5.37 6.20 -3.85
CA VAL A 33 -6.65 5.59 -4.23
C VAL A 33 -7.70 5.65 -3.11
N HIS A 34 -8.95 5.57 -3.52
CA HIS A 34 -10.11 5.34 -2.68
C HIS A 34 -10.62 3.93 -2.95
N ILE A 35 -10.82 3.17 -1.89
CA ILE A 35 -11.20 1.75 -1.97
C ILE A 35 -12.59 1.61 -1.37
N ALA A 36 -13.56 1.24 -2.21
CA ALA A 36 -14.88 0.82 -1.77
C ALA A 36 -14.91 -0.70 -1.62
N TYR A 37 -15.35 -1.20 -0.48
CA TYR A 37 -15.43 -2.64 -0.21
C TYR A 37 -16.68 -2.95 0.61
N ARG A 38 -17.15 -4.20 0.54
CA ARG A 38 -18.21 -4.70 1.41
C ARG A 38 -17.64 -5.35 2.66
N GLY A 39 -18.21 -5.01 3.81
CA GLY A 39 -17.89 -5.66 5.08
C GLY A 39 -18.26 -7.14 5.05
N ILE A 40 -17.45 -7.99 5.69
CA ILE A 40 -17.64 -9.44 5.66
C ILE A 40 -18.84 -9.87 6.52
N SER A 41 -19.05 -9.18 7.64
CA SER A 41 -20.07 -9.57 8.63
C SER A 41 -21.43 -8.93 8.39
N ASP A 42 -21.47 -7.76 7.78
CA ASP A 42 -22.64 -6.89 7.70
C ASP A 42 -23.00 -6.50 6.26
N GLU A 43 -22.16 -6.89 5.29
CA GLU A 43 -22.30 -6.62 3.86
C GLU A 43 -22.44 -5.14 3.47
N ARG A 44 -22.26 -4.23 4.44
CA ARG A 44 -22.37 -2.79 4.22
C ARG A 44 -21.22 -2.30 3.36
N LEU A 45 -21.49 -1.27 2.57
CA LEU A 45 -20.48 -0.61 1.76
C LEU A 45 -19.66 0.32 2.64
N TYR A 46 -18.35 0.08 2.68
CA TYR A 46 -17.37 0.93 3.34
C TYR A 46 -16.49 1.62 2.31
N LEU A 47 -15.99 2.80 2.66
CA LEU A 47 -15.04 3.54 1.84
C LEU A 47 -13.78 3.84 2.64
N SER A 48 -12.63 3.42 2.13
CA SER A 48 -11.32 3.77 2.65
C SER A 48 -10.70 4.85 1.78
N TYR A 49 -10.50 6.03 2.35
CA TYR A 49 -9.92 7.18 1.67
C TYR A 49 -8.40 7.21 1.77
N SER A 50 -7.76 7.88 0.81
CA SER A 50 -6.34 8.21 0.80
C SER A 50 -5.39 7.03 1.05
N ARG A 51 -5.62 5.91 0.36
CA ARG A 51 -4.80 4.69 0.47
C ARG A 51 -3.77 4.62 -0.64
N SER A 52 -2.65 3.93 -0.41
CA SER A 52 -1.72 3.61 -1.50
C SER A 52 -2.22 2.40 -2.31
N TRP A 53 -1.78 2.27 -3.57
CA TRP A 53 -2.11 1.09 -4.40
C TRP A 53 -1.66 -0.22 -3.74
N SER A 54 -0.49 -0.21 -3.10
CA SER A 54 0.05 -1.38 -2.39
C SER A 54 -0.84 -1.88 -1.24
N GLU A 55 -1.68 -1.01 -0.65
CA GLU A 55 -2.63 -1.39 0.40
C GLU A 55 -3.86 -2.13 -0.16
N VAL A 56 -4.13 -2.04 -1.46
CA VAL A 56 -5.28 -2.69 -2.11
C VAL A 56 -5.26 -4.20 -1.91
N ARG A 57 -4.06 -4.82 -1.86
CA ARG A 57 -3.89 -6.27 -1.64
C ARG A 57 -4.45 -6.78 -0.32
N TYR A 58 -4.64 -5.91 0.67
CA TYR A 58 -5.20 -6.28 1.99
C TYR A 58 -6.72 -6.37 1.98
N PHE A 59 -7.38 -5.90 0.90
CA PHE A 59 -8.82 -5.97 0.76
C PHE A 59 -9.22 -7.21 -0.04
N ARG A 60 -10.39 -7.77 0.29
CA ARG A 60 -10.93 -8.95 -0.39
C ARG A 60 -11.36 -8.59 -1.81
N SER A 61 -10.84 -9.31 -2.81
CA SER A 61 -11.03 -9.02 -4.23
C SER A 61 -12.48 -9.17 -4.73
N SER A 62 -13.30 -9.99 -4.07
CA SER A 62 -14.64 -10.36 -4.57
C SER A 62 -15.64 -9.22 -4.65
N ASN A 63 -15.48 -8.14 -3.86
CA ASN A 63 -16.39 -6.99 -3.83
C ASN A 63 -15.64 -5.66 -3.69
N LEU A 64 -14.48 -5.58 -4.34
CA LEU A 64 -13.60 -4.42 -4.31
C LEU A 64 -13.92 -3.48 -5.49
N ARG A 65 -14.01 -2.18 -5.23
CA ARG A 65 -13.97 -1.15 -6.27
C ARG A 65 -12.90 -0.14 -5.91
N VAL A 66 -11.97 0.12 -6.82
CA VAL A 66 -10.86 1.04 -6.57
C VAL A 66 -10.97 2.23 -7.51
N PHE A 67 -10.84 3.42 -6.93
CA PHE A 67 -10.91 4.69 -7.64
C PHE A 67 -9.63 5.48 -7.41
N CYS A 68 -9.11 6.15 -8.43
CA CYS A 68 -8.00 7.09 -8.24
C CYS A 68 -8.50 8.35 -7.51
N ALA A 69 -7.77 8.84 -6.51
CA ALA A 69 -8.19 9.99 -5.72
C ALA A 69 -8.23 11.29 -6.53
N GLY A 70 -7.27 11.48 -7.44
CA GLY A 70 -7.19 12.67 -8.30
C GLY A 70 -8.24 12.68 -9.41
N CYS A 71 -8.17 11.72 -10.33
CA CYS A 71 -9.03 11.70 -11.52
C CYS A 71 -10.38 10.99 -11.32
N ARG A 72 -10.63 10.38 -10.15
CA ARG A 72 -11.84 9.60 -9.81
C ARG A 72 -12.17 8.46 -10.77
N ARG A 73 -11.24 8.12 -11.66
CA ARG A 73 -11.38 7.00 -12.61
C ARG A 73 -11.41 5.69 -11.83
N ARG A 74 -12.29 4.79 -12.26
CA ARG A 74 -12.34 3.41 -11.76
C ARG A 74 -11.18 2.60 -12.34
N LEU A 75 -10.45 1.92 -11.46
CA LEU A 75 -9.30 1.08 -11.79
C LEU A 75 -9.65 -0.42 -11.70
N LEU A 76 -10.52 -0.78 -10.75
CA LEU A 76 -11.05 -2.13 -10.49
C LEU A 76 -12.55 -2.07 -10.21
#